data_AF-A0AAD0SP27-F1
#
_entry.id   AF-A0AAD0SP27-F1
#
_cell.length_a   1.000
_cell.length_b   1.000
_cell.length_c   1.000
_cell.angle_alpha   90.00
_cell.angle_beta   90.00
_cell.angle_gamma   90.00
#
_symmetry.space_group_name_H-M   'P 1'
#
loop_
_entity.id
_entity.type
_entity.pdbx_description
1 polymer ?
#
loop_
_entity_poly.entity_id
_entity_poly.type
_entity_poly.pdbx_seq_one_letter_code
_entity_poly.pdbx_strand_id
1 'polypeptide(L)'
;MTSEKFISEVKTLKKFYELYCIDKHQNQYNKSEIQIYKDLKIDIDLYLCKECFEAINYSFTKLQNCPHETKPRCRNCPKPCYEKDRWKSIAKVMKYSAIKLSLGKIKSRIINIFN
;
A
#
# COMPACT_ATOMS: atom_id res chain seq x y z
N MET A 1 -11.78 -7.40 9.26
CA MET A 1 -12.04 -5.94 9.15
C MET A 1 -13.31 -5.63 8.36
N THR A 2 -13.83 -4.41 8.50
CA THR A 2 -14.97 -3.93 7.69
C THR A 2 -14.56 -3.77 6.22
N SER A 3 -15.52 -3.78 5.30
CA SER A 3 -15.27 -3.64 3.87
C SER A 3 -14.67 -2.26 3.53
N GLU A 4 -15.13 -1.20 4.19
CA GLU A 4 -14.61 0.17 4.03
C GLU A 4 -13.14 0.23 4.44
N LYS A 5 -12.78 -0.43 5.54
CA LYS A 5 -11.40 -0.49 5.99
C LYS A 5 -10.52 -1.25 4.99
N PHE A 6 -11.01 -2.38 4.47
CA PHE A 6 -10.31 -3.14 3.44
C PHE A 6 -10.06 -2.29 2.17
N ILE A 7 -11.09 -1.60 1.66
CA ILE A 7 -10.97 -0.69 0.51
C ILE A 7 -9.92 0.41 0.77
N SER A 8 -9.93 1.00 1.97
CA SER A 8 -8.97 2.04 2.36
C SER A 8 -7.53 1.53 2.38
N GLU A 9 -7.31 0.32 2.92
CA GLU A 9 -5.99 -0.32 2.97
C GLU A 9 -5.50 -0.66 1.55
N VAL A 10 -6.36 -1.20 0.70
CA VAL A 10 -6.08 -1.48 -0.72
C VAL A 10 -5.65 -0.21 -1.47
N LYS A 11 -6.42 0.88 -1.34
CA LYS A 11 -6.09 2.18 -1.94
C LYS A 11 -4.75 2.73 -1.43
N THR A 12 -4.47 2.53 -0.14
CA THR A 12 -3.21 2.94 0.48
C THR A 12 -2.04 2.16 -0.12
N LEU A 13 -2.16 0.83 -0.22
CA LEU A 13 -1.15 -0.02 -0.84
C LEU A 13 -0.87 0.42 -2.27
N LYS A 14 -1.90 0.55 -3.13
CA LYS A 14 -1.75 1.04 -4.51
C LYS A 14 -0.93 2.33 -4.55
N LYS A 15 -1.39 3.36 -3.82
CA LYS A 15 -0.75 4.68 -3.80
C LYS A 15 0.72 4.61 -3.34
N PHE A 16 0.99 3.79 -2.33
CA PHE A 16 2.33 3.71 -1.73
C PHE A 16 3.31 2.96 -2.63
N TYR A 17 2.88 1.85 -3.23
CA TYR A 17 3.71 1.08 -4.14
C TYR A 17 3.97 1.84 -5.44
N GLU A 18 2.97 2.50 -6.03
CA GLU A 18 3.17 3.27 -7.27
C GLU A 18 4.12 4.44 -7.05
N LEU A 19 3.94 5.19 -5.96
CA LEU A 19 4.85 6.28 -5.62
C LEU A 19 6.29 5.80 -5.42
N TYR A 20 6.48 4.72 -4.66
CA TYR A 20 7.81 4.16 -4.43
C TYR A 20 8.42 3.65 -5.74
N CYS A 21 7.64 2.92 -6.55
CA CYS A 21 8.10 2.30 -7.78
C CYS A 21 8.52 3.34 -8.81
N ILE A 22 7.75 4.41 -8.99
CA ILE A 22 8.05 5.51 -9.92
C ILE A 22 9.35 6.22 -9.52
N ASP A 23 9.57 6.41 -8.22
CA ASP A 23 10.74 7.13 -7.72
C ASP A 23 12.04 6.30 -7.70
N LYS A 24 11.92 4.98 -7.55
CA LYS A 24 13.07 4.11 -7.25
C LYS A 24 13.43 3.17 -8.36
N HIS A 25 12.47 2.78 -9.18
CA HIS A 25 12.65 1.76 -10.21
C HIS A 25 12.28 2.32 -11.59
N GLN A 26 12.48 1.52 -12.62
CA GLN A 26 12.14 1.82 -14.01
C GLN A 26 11.29 0.68 -14.59
N ASN A 27 10.87 0.81 -15.85
CA ASN A 27 10.12 -0.22 -16.60
C ASN A 27 8.78 -0.57 -15.95
N GLN A 28 8.03 0.45 -15.51
CA GLN A 28 6.66 0.31 -15.05
C GLN A 28 5.73 0.03 -16.22
N TYR A 29 4.72 -0.79 -15.98
CA TYR A 29 3.70 -1.12 -16.96
C TYR A 29 2.35 -1.29 -16.30
N ASN A 30 1.29 -1.12 -17.09
CA ASN A 30 -0.08 -1.25 -16.61
C ASN A 30 -0.41 -2.72 -16.34
N LYS A 31 -1.12 -2.95 -15.25
CA LYS A 31 -1.67 -4.23 -14.84
C LYS A 31 -3.03 -4.01 -14.19
N SER A 32 -3.96 -4.91 -14.42
CA SER A 32 -5.26 -4.88 -13.75
C SER A 32 -5.37 -6.08 -12.82
N GLU A 33 -5.79 -5.84 -11.59
CA GLU A 33 -5.95 -6.83 -10.53
C GLU A 33 -7.36 -6.75 -9.95
N ILE A 34 -7.91 -7.91 -9.60
CA ILE A 34 -9.22 -8.00 -8.95
C ILE A 34 -9.00 -8.42 -7.50
N GLN A 35 -9.34 -7.53 -6.57
CA GLN A 35 -9.29 -7.83 -5.14
C GLN A 35 -10.68 -8.25 -4.65
N ILE A 36 -10.76 -9.48 -4.16
CA ILE A 36 -11.97 -10.07 -3.59
C ILE A 36 -11.85 -10.07 -2.07
N TYR A 37 -12.88 -9.62 -1.37
CA TYR A 37 -12.96 -9.68 0.09
C TYR A 37 -14.41 -9.78 0.54
N LYS A 38 -14.80 -10.92 1.10
CA LYS A 38 -16.21 -11.25 1.37
C LYS A 38 -17.03 -11.10 0.07
N ASP A 39 -18.14 -10.37 0.10
CA ASP A 39 -19.00 -10.11 -1.06
C ASP A 39 -18.53 -8.90 -1.90
N LEU A 40 -17.38 -8.31 -1.55
CA LEU A 40 -16.82 -7.17 -2.27
C LEU A 40 -15.85 -7.62 -3.37
N LYS A 41 -15.99 -7.02 -4.54
CA LYS A 41 -15.05 -7.10 -5.67
C LYS A 41 -14.54 -5.71 -6.00
N ILE A 42 -13.23 -5.53 -6.06
CA ILE A 42 -12.58 -4.26 -6.38
C ILE A 42 -11.65 -4.48 -7.57
N ASP A 43 -11.92 -3.79 -8.67
CA ASP A 43 -10.99 -3.72 -9.79
C ASP A 43 -9.94 -2.63 -9.52
N ILE A 44 -8.68 -2.96 -9.75
CA ILE A 44 -7.54 -2.09 -9.45
C ILE A 44 -6.57 -2.12 -10.61
N ASP A 45 -6.41 -0.98 -11.25
CA ASP A 45 -5.31 -0.77 -12.17
C ASP A 45 -4.06 -0.35 -11.40
N LEU A 46 -2.90 -0.87 -11.81
CA LEU A 46 -1.60 -0.66 -11.20
C LEU A 46 -0.58 -0.28 -12.27
N TYR A 47 0.26 0.70 -11.97
CA TYR A 47 1.42 1.06 -12.79
C TYR A 47 2.72 0.78 -12.03
N LEU A 48 3.24 -0.44 -12.16
CA LEU A 48 4.36 -0.95 -11.36
C LEU A 48 5.35 -1.74 -12.22
N CYS A 49 6.61 -1.75 -11.81
CA CYS A 49 7.59 -2.71 -12.34
C CYS A 49 7.27 -4.13 -11.81
N LYS A 50 7.92 -5.15 -12.38
CA LYS A 50 7.70 -6.56 -12.00
C LYS A 50 7.91 -6.80 -10.49
N GLU A 51 9.01 -6.29 -9.93
CA GLU A 51 9.36 -6.47 -8.52
C GLU A 51 8.31 -5.85 -7.59
N CYS A 52 7.91 -4.59 -7.83
CA CYS A 52 6.91 -3.92 -7.00
C CYS A 52 5.53 -4.56 -7.13
N PHE A 53 5.21 -5.11 -8.29
CA PHE A 53 3.98 -5.85 -8.51
C PHE A 53 3.93 -7.16 -7.69
N GLU A 54 5.01 -7.93 -7.68
CA GLU A 54 5.09 -9.14 -6.83
C GLU A 54 4.97 -8.78 -5.33
N ALA A 55 5.59 -7.68 -4.92
CA ALA A 55 5.54 -7.22 -3.54
C ALA A 55 4.16 -6.68 -3.10
N ILE A 56 3.43 -5.96 -3.96
CA ILE A 56 2.07 -5.51 -3.63
C ILE A 56 1.09 -6.67 -3.60
N ASN A 57 1.21 -7.65 -4.50
CA ASN A 57 0.36 -8.84 -4.49
C ASN A 57 0.54 -9.64 -3.20
N TYR A 58 1.78 -9.78 -2.72
CA TYR A 58 2.00 -10.37 -1.40
C TYR A 58 1.28 -9.59 -0.29
N SER A 59 1.36 -8.26 -0.29
CA SER A 59 0.64 -7.42 0.68
C SER A 59 -0.88 -7.57 0.58
N PHE A 60 -1.44 -7.69 -0.62
CA PHE A 60 -2.86 -7.94 -0.83
C PHE A 60 -3.28 -9.29 -0.25
N THR A 61 -2.53 -10.36 -0.52
CA THR A 61 -2.79 -11.68 0.07
C THR A 61 -2.77 -11.62 1.60
N LYS A 62 -1.82 -10.89 2.21
CA LYS A 62 -1.77 -10.73 3.69
C LYS A 62 -2.92 -9.86 4.22
N LEU A 63 -3.37 -8.88 3.45
CA LEU A 63 -4.49 -8.02 3.83
C LEU A 63 -5.82 -8.80 3.79
N GLN A 64 -6.07 -9.58 2.73
CA GLN A 64 -7.25 -10.43 2.57
C GLN A 64 -7.37 -11.45 3.72
N ASN A 65 -6.25 -12.05 4.10
CA ASN A 65 -6.18 -13.07 5.15
C ASN A 65 -5.97 -12.50 6.56
N CYS A 66 -6.14 -11.18 6.76
CA CYS A 66 -5.93 -10.57 8.08
C CYS A 66 -7.00 -11.05 9.07
N PRO A 67 -6.62 -11.74 10.18
CA PRO A 67 -7.58 -12.35 11.10
C PRO A 67 -8.26 -11.35 12.03
N HIS A 68 -7.80 -10.09 12.04
CA HIS A 68 -8.31 -9.07 12.94
C HIS A 68 -9.61 -8.45 12.43
N GLU A 69 -10.59 -8.38 13.32
CA GLU A 69 -11.80 -7.57 13.12
C GLU A 69 -11.41 -6.09 13.05
N THR A 70 -10.77 -5.54 14.08
CA THR A 70 -10.15 -4.22 14.02
C THR A 70 -8.67 -4.37 13.64
N LYS A 71 -8.34 -4.10 12.38
CA LYS A 71 -6.97 -4.24 11.87
C LYS A 71 -6.01 -3.26 12.58
N PRO A 72 -4.99 -3.73 13.33
CA PRO A 72 -3.95 -2.86 13.87
C PRO A 72 -2.98 -2.44 12.75
N ARG A 73 -2.15 -1.42 13.02
CA ARG A 73 -0.98 -1.15 12.16
C ARG A 73 -0.08 -2.38 12.17
N CYS A 74 0.36 -2.84 11.00
CA CYS A 74 1.14 -4.07 10.89
C CYS A 74 2.39 -4.10 11.80
N ARG A 75 3.06 -2.94 12.00
CA ARG A 75 4.24 -2.81 12.86
C ARG A 75 3.97 -3.15 14.34
N ASN A 76 2.72 -2.99 14.78
CA ASN A 76 2.28 -3.24 16.15
C ASN A 76 1.29 -4.41 16.20
N CYS A 77 1.30 -5.27 15.18
CA CYS A 77 0.36 -6.39 15.10
C CYS A 77 0.72 -7.46 16.14
N PRO A 78 -0.22 -7.93 16.97
CA PRO A 78 0.05 -9.01 17.92
C PRO A 78 0.19 -10.37 17.24
N LYS A 79 -0.26 -10.51 15.98
CA LYS A 79 -0.07 -11.70 15.14
C LYS A 79 0.57 -11.30 13.79
N PRO A 80 1.88 -11.04 13.72
CA PRO A 80 2.55 -10.68 12.47
C PRO A 80 2.42 -11.80 11.42
N CYS A 81 1.97 -11.46 10.22
CA CYS A 81 1.69 -12.44 9.15
C CYS A 81 2.66 -12.38 7.96
N TYR A 82 3.58 -11.41 7.95
CA TYR A 82 4.60 -11.25 6.92
C TYR A 82 5.80 -12.15 7.22
N GLU A 83 6.36 -12.77 6.18
CA GLU A 83 7.68 -13.40 6.25
C GLU A 83 8.74 -12.35 6.58
N LYS A 84 9.74 -12.73 7.40
CA LYS A 84 10.77 -11.80 7.91
C LYS A 84 11.51 -11.06 6.79
N ASP A 85 11.84 -11.74 5.69
CA ASP A 85 12.60 -11.12 4.59
C ASP A 85 11.73 -10.19 3.75
N ARG A 86 10.47 -10.57 3.49
CA ARG A 86 9.49 -9.71 2.80
C ARG A 86 9.08 -8.51 3.65
N TRP A 87 9.07 -8.65 4.97
CA TRP A 87 8.75 -7.53 5.87
C TRP A 87 9.70 -6.35 5.67
N LYS A 88 11.00 -6.60 5.49
CA LYS A 88 12.00 -5.52 5.33
C LYS A 88 11.76 -4.70 4.06
N SER A 89 11.52 -5.36 2.92
CA SER A 89 11.27 -4.68 1.64
C SER A 89 9.96 -3.89 1.70
N ILE A 90 8.91 -4.47 2.27
CA ILE A 90 7.59 -3.83 2.36
C ILE A 90 7.62 -2.66 3.34
N ALA A 91 8.30 -2.80 4.49
CA ALA A 91 8.50 -1.71 5.43
C ALA A 91 9.26 -0.52 4.81
N LYS A 92 10.20 -0.78 3.89
CA LYS A 92 10.91 0.25 3.13
C LYS A 92 9.95 1.04 2.23
N VAL A 93 9.09 0.36 1.48
CA VAL A 93 8.03 0.99 0.66
C VAL A 93 7.12 1.83 1.54
N MET A 94 6.60 1.25 2.64
CA MET A 94 5.67 1.93 3.55
C MET A 94 6.29 3.19 4.17
N LYS A 95 7.52 3.08 4.68
CA LYS A 95 8.23 4.20 5.31
C LYS A 95 8.49 5.33 4.31
N TYR A 96 9.03 5.00 3.14
CA TYR A 96 9.35 5.98 2.12
C TYR A 96 8.11 6.76 1.67
N SER A 97 7.05 6.05 1.30
CA SER A 97 5.84 6.65 0.77
C SER A 97 5.08 7.46 1.82
N ALA A 98 5.07 7.02 3.08
CA ALA A 98 4.48 7.79 4.19
C ALA A 98 5.20 9.13 4.41
N ILE A 99 6.53 9.14 4.36
CA ILE A 99 7.33 10.37 4.52
C ILE A 99 7.09 11.31 3.34
N LYS A 100 7.21 10.80 2.10
CA LYS A 100 7.06 11.63 0.89
C LYS A 100 5.68 12.27 0.79
N LEU A 101 4.62 11.53 1.09
CA LEU A 101 3.26 12.06 1.08
C LEU A 101 3.01 13.08 2.20
N SER A 102 3.61 12.88 3.38
CA SER A 102 3.51 13.84 4.48
C SER A 102 4.21 15.16 4.16
N LEU A 103 5.41 15.10 3.57
CA LEU A 103 6.16 16.29 3.14
C LEU A 103 5.42 17.06 2.04
N GLY A 104 4.81 16.37 1.08
CA GLY A 104 4.01 17.01 0.03
C GLY A 104 2.84 17.82 0.59
N LYS A 105 2.14 17.31 1.62
CA LYS A 105 1.04 18.03 2.29
C LYS A 105 1.51 19.28 3.04
N ILE A 106 2.71 19.23 3.63
CA ILE A 106 3.29 20.39 4.32
C ILE A 106 3.60 21.48 3.30
N LYS A 107 4.25 21.13 2.18
CA LYS A 107 4.56 22.07 1.10
C LYS A 107 3.31 22.77 0.56
N SER A 108 2.23 22.02 0.28
CA SER A 108 0.98 22.60 -0.23
C SER A 108 0.31 23.53 0.78
N ARG A 109 0.32 23.17 2.08
CA ARG A 109 -0.23 24.03 3.14
C ARG A 109 0.54 25.33 3.29
N ILE A 110 1.87 25.29 3.20
CA ILE A 110 2.73 26.47 3.25
C ILE A 110 2.43 27.39 2.07
N ILE A 111 2.37 26.86 0.85
CA ILE A 111 2.08 27.66 -0.35
C ILE A 111 0.72 28.37 -0.25
N ASN A 112 -0.30 27.70 0.28
CA ASN A 112 -1.63 28.29 0.47
C ASN A 112 -1.73 29.33 1.59
N ILE A 113 -0.72 29.46 2.46
CA ILE A 113 -0.66 30.51 3.50
C ILE A 113 -0.04 31.80 2.95
N PHE A 114 0.84 31.68 1.96
CA PHE A 114 1.55 32.80 1.35
C PHE A 114 0.94 33.30 0.03
N ASN A 115 -0.18 32.71 -0.38
CA ASN A 115 -1.07 33.19 -1.44
C ASN A 115 -2.35 33.73 -0.80
#